data_AF-A0A8T5F318-F1
#
_entry.id   AF-A0A8T5F318-F1
#
_cell.length_a   1.000
_cell.length_b   1.000
_cell.length_c   1.000
_cell.angle_alpha   90.00
_cell.angle_beta   90.00
_cell.angle_gamma   90.00
#
_symmetry.space_group_name_H-M   'P 1'
#
loop_
_entity.id
_entity.type
_entity.pdbx_description
1 polymer ?
#
loop_
_entity_poly.entity_id
_entity_poly.type
_entity_poly.pdbx_seq_one_letter_code
_entity_poly.pdbx_strand_id
1 'polypeptide(L)'
;MEKCNVDSKQTAVEVRDTIINCFYEAHKGLISQNVELPEGKKVEYSKATVLNMVKSQFEKTGGDYNNPTKESLFFVIIGLAEIARSFRDMDLILNHFISMLELIKRIEE
;
A
#
# COMPACT_ATOMS: atom_id res chain seq x y z
N MET A 1 -30.47 -9.67 2.18
CA MET A 1 -29.11 -10.23 2.26
C MET A 1 -28.49 -10.15 0.88
N GLU A 2 -27.76 -9.08 0.61
CA GLU A 2 -26.99 -8.94 -0.63
C GLU A 2 -25.92 -10.04 -0.67
N LYS A 3 -25.94 -10.83 -1.74
CA LYS A 3 -24.89 -11.80 -2.02
C LYS A 3 -23.63 -11.00 -2.37
N CYS A 4 -22.72 -10.84 -1.41
CA CYS A 4 -21.36 -10.38 -1.70
C CYS A 4 -20.74 -11.41 -2.65
N ASN A 5 -20.60 -11.01 -3.91
CA ASN A 5 -19.95 -11.81 -4.93
C ASN A 5 -18.44 -11.73 -4.66
N VAL A 6 -17.90 -12.68 -3.87
CA VAL A 6 -16.48 -12.75 -3.49
C VAL A 6 -15.59 -13.22 -4.67
N ASP A 7 -16.17 -13.39 -5.86
CA ASP A 7 -15.53 -13.91 -7.09
C ASP A 7 -15.13 -12.81 -8.09
N SER A 8 -15.10 -11.53 -7.72
CA SER A 8 -14.56 -10.52 -8.64
C SER A 8 -13.04 -10.63 -8.75
N LYS A 9 -12.59 -11.24 -9.85
CA LYS A 9 -11.20 -11.22 -10.31
C LYS A 9 -10.66 -9.81 -10.22
N GLN A 10 -9.57 -9.62 -9.47
CA GLN A 10 -8.95 -8.31 -9.29
C GLN A 10 -7.94 -8.09 -10.41
N THR A 11 -8.04 -6.98 -11.11
CA THR A 11 -6.98 -6.54 -12.02
C THR A 11 -5.79 -6.01 -11.23
N ALA A 12 -4.58 -6.08 -11.82
CA ALA A 12 -3.39 -5.53 -11.18
C ALA A 12 -3.52 -4.01 -10.90
N VAL A 13 -4.27 -3.30 -11.74
CA VAL A 13 -4.59 -1.87 -11.58
C VAL A 13 -5.46 -1.64 -10.34
N GLU A 14 -6.50 -2.45 -10.12
CA GLU A 14 -7.35 -2.35 -8.92
C GLU A 14 -6.57 -2.68 -7.64
N VAL A 15 -5.68 -3.67 -7.69
CA VAL A 15 -4.82 -4.01 -6.55
C VAL A 15 -3.84 -2.87 -6.25
N ARG A 16 -3.23 -2.25 -7.26
CA ARG A 16 -2.39 -1.04 -7.09
C ARG A 16 -3.15 0.07 -6.38
N ASP A 17 -4.37 0.36 -6.84
CA ASP A 17 -5.19 1.44 -6.27
C ASP A 17 -5.63 1.12 -4.85
N THR A 18 -5.88 -0.15 -4.55
CA THR A 18 -6.16 -0.63 -3.19
C THR A 18 -4.94 -0.46 -2.29
N ILE A 19 -3.73 -0.77 -2.75
CA ILE A 19 -2.48 -0.55 -2.01
C ILE A 19 -2.31 0.95 -1.68
N ILE A 20 -2.52 1.84 -2.66
CA ILE A 20 -2.43 3.29 -2.48
C ILE A 20 -3.42 3.76 -1.40
N ASN A 21 -4.69 3.34 -1.51
CA ASN A 21 -5.73 3.76 -0.57
C ASN A 21 -5.49 3.19 0.82
N CYS A 22 -5.11 1.92 0.94
CA CYS A 22 -4.79 1.29 2.22
C CYS A 22 -3.64 2.03 2.91
N PHE A 23 -2.56 2.33 2.18
CA PHE A 23 -1.41 3.04 2.74
C PHE A 23 -1.78 4.48 3.15
N TYR A 24 -2.58 5.18 2.34
CA TYR A 24 -3.03 6.53 2.64
C TYR A 24 -3.92 6.59 3.90
N GLU A 25 -4.97 5.76 3.98
CA GLU A 25 -5.87 5.75 5.13
C GLU A 25 -5.14 5.34 6.41
N ALA A 26 -4.21 4.37 6.30
CA ALA A 26 -3.38 3.98 7.41
C ALA A 26 -2.55 5.17 7.94
N HIS A 27 -2.07 6.09 7.08
CA HIS A 27 -1.28 7.27 7.48
C HIS A 27 -2.15 8.43 7.96
N LYS A 28 -3.33 8.62 7.37
CA LYS A 28 -4.33 9.58 7.85
C LYS A 28 -4.75 9.26 9.30
N GLY A 29 -4.87 7.97 9.64
CA GLY A 29 -5.15 7.52 11.01
C GLY A 29 -4.11 7.97 12.03
N LEU A 30 -2.82 8.08 11.66
CA LEU A 30 -1.76 8.54 12.56
C LEU A 30 -1.89 10.03 12.90
N ILE A 31 -2.29 10.85 11.93
CA ILE A 31 -2.52 12.29 12.12
C ILE A 31 -3.71 12.52 13.08
N SER A 32 -4.76 11.70 12.97
CA SER A 32 -5.93 11.80 13.87
C SER A 32 -5.69 11.32 15.30
N GLN A 33 -4.65 10.50 15.53
CA GLN A 33 -4.39 9.89 16.84
C GLN A 33 -3.42 10.72 17.73
N ASN A 34 -3.06 11.95 17.33
CA ASN A 34 -2.10 12.80 18.07
C ASN A 34 -0.78 12.09 18.41
N VAL A 35 -0.33 11.16 17.56
CA VAL A 35 0.97 10.52 17.75
C VAL A 35 2.04 11.60 17.58
N GLU A 36 2.78 11.92 18.64
CA GLU A 36 3.94 12.82 18.57
C GLU A 36 5.02 12.17 17.71
N LEU A 37 5.01 12.49 16.42
CA LEU A 37 6.12 12.19 15.54
C LEU A 37 7.25 13.18 15.83
N PRO A 38 8.52 12.72 15.84
CA PRO A 38 9.69 13.61 15.91
C PRO A 38 9.59 14.74 14.89
N GLU A 39 10.15 15.91 15.21
CA GLU A 39 9.95 17.16 14.44
C GLU A 39 10.39 17.09 12.97
N GLY A 40 11.23 16.11 12.59
CA GLY A 40 11.60 15.81 11.19
C GLY A 40 10.81 14.67 10.51
N LYS A 41 9.86 14.06 11.21
CA LYS A 41 9.05 12.91 10.74
C LYS A 41 7.57 13.25 10.56
N LYS A 42 7.14 14.47 10.90
CA LYS A 42 5.82 15.03 10.55
C LYS A 42 5.75 15.33 9.05
N VAL A 43 5.83 14.30 8.23
CA VAL A 43 5.50 14.41 6.81
C VAL A 43 3.99 14.38 6.72
N GLU A 44 3.39 15.42 6.14
CA GLU A 44 1.99 15.39 5.77
C GLU A 44 1.84 14.35 4.64
N TYR A 45 1.33 13.17 4.99
CA TYR A 45 1.03 12.11 4.04
C TYR A 45 -0.25 12.46 3.29
N SER A 46 -0.16 13.48 2.43
CA SER A 46 -1.19 13.76 1.45
C SER A 46 -1.34 12.58 0.50
N LYS A 47 -2.50 12.46 -0.16
CA LYS A 47 -2.71 11.45 -1.20
C LYS A 47 -1.66 11.55 -2.32
N ALA A 48 -1.21 12.77 -2.65
CA ALA A 48 -0.14 12.99 -3.61
C ALA A 48 1.22 12.44 -3.14
N THR A 49 1.55 12.64 -1.86
CA THR A 49 2.78 12.08 -1.24
C THR A 49 2.78 10.56 -1.32
N VAL A 50 1.66 9.92 -0.97
CA VAL A 50 1.52 8.46 -1.04
C VAL A 50 1.62 7.95 -2.48
N LEU A 51 0.96 8.62 -3.43
CA LEU A 51 1.06 8.29 -4.85
C LEU A 51 2.50 8.36 -5.35
N ASN A 52 3.25 9.41 -4.98
CA ASN A 52 4.65 9.54 -5.35
C ASN A 52 5.53 8.46 -4.72
N MET A 53 5.27 8.09 -3.46
CA MET A 53 5.97 6.98 -2.81
C MET A 53 5.73 5.67 -3.56
N VAL A 54 4.49 5.35 -3.90
CA VAL A 54 4.16 4.14 -4.67
C VAL A 54 4.83 4.15 -6.04
N LYS A 55 4.75 5.27 -6.78
CA LYS A 55 5.45 5.42 -8.07
C LYS A 55 6.96 5.20 -7.95
N SER A 56 7.59 5.75 -6.92
CA SER A 56 9.03 5.55 -6.69
C SER A 56 9.40 4.09 -6.44
N GLN A 57 8.50 3.28 -5.86
CA GLN A 57 8.74 1.85 -5.66
C GLN A 57 8.62 1.06 -6.97
N PHE A 58 7.71 1.44 -7.87
CA PHE A 58 7.68 0.91 -9.24
C PHE A 58 8.98 1.25 -9.98
N GLU A 59 9.42 2.51 -9.95
CA GLU A 59 10.64 2.95 -10.63
C GLU A 59 11.89 2.21 -10.14
N LYS A 60 12.04 2.00 -8.82
CA LYS A 60 13.16 1.25 -8.23
C LYS A 60 13.28 -0.20 -8.71
N THR A 61 12.16 -0.79 -9.10
CA THR A 61 12.07 -2.21 -9.47
C THR A 61 11.96 -2.39 -10.98
N GLY A 62 12.00 -1.29 -11.74
CA GLY A 62 11.77 -1.30 -13.19
C GLY A 62 10.32 -1.62 -13.58
N GLY A 63 9.38 -1.55 -12.64
CA GLY A 63 7.96 -1.80 -12.89
C GLY A 63 7.24 -0.61 -13.52
N ASP A 64 6.14 -0.89 -14.23
CA ASP A 64 5.27 0.14 -14.80
C ASP A 64 4.11 0.43 -13.85
N TYR A 65 4.05 1.65 -13.32
CA TYR A 65 2.95 2.10 -12.47
C TYR A 65 1.59 2.03 -13.18
N ASN A 66 1.53 2.34 -14.46
CA ASN A 66 0.29 2.37 -15.24
C ASN A 66 -0.15 0.96 -15.65
N ASN A 67 0.81 0.07 -15.89
CA ASN A 67 0.60 -1.34 -16.25
C ASN A 67 1.27 -2.28 -15.22
N PRO A 68 0.76 -2.30 -13.97
CA PRO A 68 1.37 -3.11 -12.92
C PRO A 68 1.26 -4.60 -13.23
N THR A 69 2.23 -5.36 -12.74
CA THR A 69 2.28 -6.82 -12.78
C THR A 69 2.23 -7.37 -11.36
N LYS A 70 1.90 -8.66 -11.18
CA LYS A 70 1.96 -9.31 -9.86
C LYS A 70 3.32 -9.11 -9.18
N GLU A 71 4.38 -9.29 -9.95
CA GLU A 71 5.76 -9.17 -9.47
C GLU A 71 6.09 -7.73 -9.03
N SER A 72 5.77 -6.74 -9.86
CA SER A 72 6.02 -5.34 -9.49
C SER A 72 5.19 -4.90 -8.30
N LEU A 73 3.93 -5.34 -8.18
CA LEU A 73 3.10 -5.09 -7.00
C LEU A 73 3.67 -5.73 -5.73
N PHE A 74 4.23 -6.95 -5.84
CA PHE A 74 4.88 -7.63 -4.72
C PHE A 74 6.08 -6.82 -4.20
N PHE A 75 6.94 -6.34 -5.10
CA PHE A 75 8.07 -5.49 -4.67
C PHE A 75 7.62 -4.15 -4.10
N VAL A 76 6.55 -3.56 -4.64
CA VAL A 76 5.97 -2.33 -4.10
C VAL A 76 5.53 -2.51 -2.64
N ILE A 77 4.80 -3.60 -2.31
CA ILE A 77 4.35 -3.81 -0.92
C ILE A 77 5.51 -4.11 0.04
N ILE A 78 6.62 -4.69 -0.42
CA ILE A 78 7.85 -4.83 0.37
C ILE A 78 8.43 -3.45 0.68
N GLY A 79 8.63 -2.62 -0.35
CA GLY A 79 9.19 -1.28 -0.18
C GLY A 79 8.34 -0.37 0.70
N LEU A 80 7.01 -0.48 0.61
CA LEU A 80 6.09 0.23 1.50
C LEU A 80 6.16 -0.27 2.95
N ALA A 81 6.32 -1.58 3.17
CA ALA A 81 6.50 -2.13 4.51
C ALA A 81 7.79 -1.61 5.15
N GLU A 82 8.89 -1.53 4.39
CA GLU A 82 10.15 -0.96 4.87
C GLU A 82 10.01 0.52 5.28
N ILE A 83 9.31 1.32 4.49
CA ILE A 83 9.00 2.71 4.84
C ILE A 83 8.19 2.75 6.14
N ALA A 84 7.15 1.91 6.25
CA ALA A 84 6.24 1.90 7.40
C ALA A 84 6.94 1.50 8.72
N ARG A 85 7.99 0.67 8.68
CA ARG A 85 8.78 0.27 9.87
C ARG A 85 9.37 1.45 10.64
N SER A 86 9.54 2.60 10.00
CA SER A 86 10.06 3.80 10.66
C SER A 86 9.04 4.54 11.55
N PHE A 87 7.77 4.11 11.51
CA PHE A 87 6.65 4.85 12.10
C PHE A 87 5.60 3.97 12.80
N ARG A 88 5.65 2.64 12.67
CA ARG A 88 4.60 1.72 13.15
C ARG A 88 5.18 0.45 13.76
N ASP A 89 4.36 -0.19 14.59
CA ASP A 89 4.63 -1.52 15.12
C ASP A 89 4.65 -2.58 14.02
N MET A 90 5.55 -3.56 14.18
CA MET A 90 5.81 -4.61 13.21
C MET A 90 4.56 -5.46 12.94
N ASP A 91 3.77 -5.78 13.97
CA ASP A 91 2.57 -6.60 13.84
C ASP A 91 1.52 -5.93 12.93
N LEU A 92 1.34 -4.62 13.07
CA LEU A 92 0.41 -3.86 12.22
C LEU A 92 0.88 -3.86 10.75
N ILE A 93 2.19 -3.69 10.53
CA ILE A 93 2.78 -3.74 9.18
C ILE A 93 2.58 -5.12 8.56
N LEU A 94 2.84 -6.20 9.31
CA LEU A 94 2.68 -7.57 8.85
C LEU A 94 1.24 -7.89 8.47
N ASN A 95 0.27 -7.46 9.28
CA ASN A 95 -1.15 -7.67 8.98
C ASN A 95 -1.57 -7.02 7.65
N HIS A 96 -1.16 -5.77 7.43
CA HIS A 96 -1.43 -5.08 6.15
C HIS A 96 -0.68 -5.74 4.98
N PHE A 97 0.58 -6.11 5.18
CA PHE A 97 1.39 -6.77 4.16
C PHE A 97 0.76 -8.09 3.70
N ILE A 98 0.35 -8.96 4.63
CA ILE A 98 -0.29 -10.23 4.34
C ILE A 98 -1.60 -10.01 3.57
N SER A 99 -2.42 -9.06 4.01
CA SER A 99 -3.69 -8.73 3.34
C SER A 99 -3.47 -8.28 1.89
N MET A 100 -2.47 -7.43 1.64
CA MET A 100 -2.14 -6.99 0.28
C MET A 100 -1.54 -8.13 -0.56
N LEU A 101 -0.72 -8.99 0.04
CA LEU A 101 -0.16 -10.16 -0.64
C LEU A 101 -1.27 -11.13 -1.10
N GLU A 102 -2.31 -11.33 -0.28
CA GLU A 102 -3.47 -12.13 -0.66
C GLU A 102 -4.24 -11.52 -1.82
N LEU A 103 -4.38 -10.19 -1.89
CA LEU A 103 -4.99 -9.52 -3.03
C LEU A 103 -4.16 -9.70 -4.31
N ILE A 104 -2.83 -9.55 -4.22
CA ILE A 104 -1.93 -9.76 -5.37
C ILE A 104 -2.04 -11.19 -5.91
N LYS A 105 -2.14 -12.19 -5.02
CA LYS A 105 -2.29 -13.61 -5.41
C LYS A 105 -3.58 -13.90 -6.19
N ARG A 106 -4.62 -13.06 -6.02
CA ARG A 106 -5.91 -13.20 -6.71
C ARG A 106 -5.97 -12.50 -8.07
N ILE A 107 -4.89 -11.83 -8.50
CA ILE A 107 -4.81 -11.28 -9.85
C ILE A 107 -4.74 -12.45 -10.85
N GLU A 108 -5.50 -12.39 -11.93
CA GLU A 108 -5.34 -13.35 -13.04
C GLU A 108 -4.23 -12.91 -13.98
N GLU A 109 -3.49 -13.89 -14.53
CA GLU A 109 -2.44 -13.70 -15.54
C GLU A 109 -3.01 -13.56 -16.95
#